data_AF-A0A6B0SRP6-F1
#
_entry.id   AF-A0A6B0SRP6-F1
#
_cell.length_a   1.000
_cell.length_b   1.000
_cell.length_c   1.000
_cell.angle_alpha   90.00
_cell.angle_beta   90.00
_cell.angle_gamma   90.00
#
_symmetry.space_group_name_H-M   'P 1'
#
loop_
_entity.id
_entity.type
_entity.pdbx_description
1 polymer ?
#
loop_
_entity_poly.entity_id
_entity_poly.type
_entity_poly.pdbx_seq_one_letter_code
_entity_poly.pdbx_strand_id
1 'polypeptide(L)'
;MSGFVFGEKPIQIESGDGATVYDNAGNAYLDMGASYACAPVGHCHPDVVGAVQSQAEDLLFVQGSYPTETRTALYDRLGDLAPGETDNVWLCNSGTEANEAALKFARHATGRETVVAAKRAFHGRTLGALAATWKQKYREGFAVPDNVEFVDYGDGEALAAAVDDETAAVLLEPIQGEGGVNPAPDGYLQTAREACDDAGAALVFDEIQTGLGRTGTLWACEQAGVVPD
;
A
#
# COMPACT_ATOMS: atom_id res chain seq x y z
N MET A 1 -30.69 -1.88 3.74
CA MET A 1 -30.48 -1.09 2.50
C MET A 1 -28.99 -0.85 2.32
N SER A 2 -28.21 -1.89 2.00
CA SER A 2 -26.72 -1.82 2.03
C SER A 2 -26.05 -2.23 0.72
N GLY A 3 -26.67 -3.08 -0.10
CA GLY A 3 -26.00 -3.69 -1.26
C GLY A 3 -25.58 -2.79 -2.42
N PHE A 4 -26.00 -1.51 -2.47
CA PHE A 4 -25.56 -0.59 -3.52
C PHE A 4 -24.19 0.04 -3.23
N VAL A 5 -23.90 0.34 -1.95
CA VAL A 5 -22.67 1.05 -1.56
C VAL A 5 -21.55 0.07 -1.21
N PHE A 6 -21.86 -1.03 -0.51
CA PHE A 6 -20.89 -2.07 -0.19
C PHE A 6 -21.58 -3.43 0.04
N GLY A 7 -20.80 -4.50 -0.08
CA GLY A 7 -21.27 -5.84 0.27
C GLY A 7 -21.28 -6.02 1.79
N GLU A 8 -22.44 -6.36 2.34
CA GLU A 8 -22.62 -6.63 3.77
C GLU A 8 -22.59 -8.15 4.03
N LYS A 9 -21.86 -8.59 5.05
CA LYS A 9 -21.89 -9.98 5.52
C LYS A 9 -23.04 -10.14 6.51
N PRO A 10 -23.71 -11.31 6.57
CA PRO A 10 -24.85 -11.53 7.45
C PRO A 10 -24.44 -11.79 8.92
N ILE A 11 -23.35 -11.19 9.39
CA ILE A 11 -22.81 -11.34 10.74
C ILE A 11 -22.54 -9.93 11.28
N GLN A 12 -23.25 -9.56 12.34
CA GLN A 12 -23.06 -8.29 13.02
C GLN A 12 -22.00 -8.45 14.11
N ILE A 13 -20.81 -7.89 13.89
CA ILE A 13 -19.73 -7.86 14.88
C ILE A 13 -19.95 -6.68 15.84
N GLU A 14 -19.81 -6.93 17.14
CA GLU A 14 -20.02 -5.95 18.22
C GLU A 14 -18.71 -5.57 18.92
N SER A 15 -17.79 -6.52 19.11
CA SER A 15 -16.51 -6.26 19.79
C SER A 15 -15.40 -7.18 19.29
N GLY A 16 -14.16 -6.88 19.66
CA GLY A 16 -13.00 -7.72 19.37
C GLY A 16 -11.92 -7.61 20.44
N ASP A 17 -11.17 -8.69 20.60
CA ASP A 17 -10.05 -8.82 21.54
C ASP A 17 -8.99 -9.73 20.93
N GLY A 18 -7.81 -9.16 20.66
CA GLY A 18 -6.71 -9.86 20.01
C GLY A 18 -7.14 -10.42 18.65
N ALA A 19 -7.05 -11.74 18.47
CA ALA A 19 -7.43 -12.41 17.23
C ALA A 19 -8.92 -12.83 17.18
N THR A 20 -9.74 -12.42 18.14
CA THR A 20 -11.14 -12.85 18.26
C THR A 20 -12.10 -11.68 18.07
N VAL A 21 -13.20 -11.90 17.37
CA VAL A 21 -14.34 -10.97 17.28
C VAL A 21 -15.61 -11.63 17.82
N TYR A 22 -16.51 -10.83 18.35
CA TYR A 22 -17.76 -11.29 18.97
C TYR A 22 -18.96 -10.69 18.25
N ASP A 23 -19.95 -11.51 17.94
CA ASP A 23 -21.23 -11.01 17.40
C ASP A 23 -22.19 -10.54 18.51
N ASN A 24 -23.30 -9.92 18.09
CA ASN A 24 -24.35 -9.42 18.97
C ASN A 24 -25.15 -10.50 19.73
N ALA A 25 -24.90 -11.78 19.46
CA ALA A 25 -25.44 -12.91 20.22
C ALA A 25 -24.41 -13.50 21.20
N GLY A 26 -23.20 -12.93 21.26
CA GLY A 26 -22.10 -13.38 22.10
C GLY A 26 -21.29 -14.54 21.52
N ASN A 27 -21.48 -14.91 20.25
CA ASN A 27 -20.64 -15.93 19.62
C ASN A 27 -19.26 -15.36 19.32
N ALA A 28 -18.22 -16.14 19.62
CA ALA A 28 -16.84 -15.80 19.34
C ALA A 28 -16.38 -16.41 18.00
N TYR A 29 -15.66 -15.61 17.21
CA TYR A 29 -15.07 -16.00 15.94
C TYR A 29 -13.58 -15.71 15.95
N LEU A 30 -12.77 -16.70 15.57
CA LEU A 30 -11.36 -16.50 15.29
C LEU A 30 -11.24 -15.72 13.97
N ASP A 31 -10.67 -14.52 14.03
CA ASP A 31 -10.54 -13.63 12.88
C ASP A 31 -9.25 -13.93 12.10
N MET A 32 -9.39 -14.71 11.04
CA MET A 32 -8.33 -14.97 10.06
C MET A 32 -8.34 -13.96 8.89
N GLY A 33 -9.28 -13.01 8.88
CA GLY A 33 -9.38 -11.96 7.87
C GLY A 33 -8.66 -10.67 8.25
N ALA A 34 -8.57 -10.37 9.55
CA ALA A 34 -7.92 -9.19 10.11
C ALA A 34 -8.31 -7.89 9.37
N SER A 35 -9.58 -7.79 8.96
CA SER A 35 -10.11 -6.69 8.14
C SER A 35 -9.27 -6.36 6.91
N TYR A 36 -8.98 -7.36 6.06
CA TYR A 36 -8.08 -7.23 4.90
C TYR A 36 -6.67 -6.80 5.31
N ALA A 37 -6.14 -7.47 6.34
CA ALA A 37 -4.82 -7.25 6.95
C ALA A 37 -4.62 -5.93 7.72
N CYS A 38 -5.65 -5.09 7.89
CA CYS A 38 -5.57 -3.83 8.63
C CYS A 38 -5.47 -3.97 10.16
N ALA A 39 -5.64 -5.16 10.73
CA ALA A 39 -5.49 -5.41 12.17
C ALA A 39 -4.25 -6.27 12.49
N PRO A 40 -3.01 -5.81 12.20
CA PRO A 40 -1.80 -6.63 12.35
C PRO A 40 -1.48 -7.01 13.80
N VAL A 41 -1.90 -6.18 14.77
CA VAL A 41 -1.73 -6.42 16.21
C VAL A 41 -3.02 -6.90 16.90
N GLY A 42 -4.02 -7.31 16.11
CA GLY A 42 -5.33 -7.72 16.60
C GLY A 42 -6.26 -6.55 16.95
N HIS A 43 -7.47 -6.91 17.36
CA HIS A 43 -8.53 -5.98 17.76
C HIS A 43 -8.27 -5.43 19.16
N CYS A 44 -8.45 -4.11 19.32
CA CYS A 44 -8.38 -3.42 20.61
C CYS A 44 -7.10 -3.69 21.42
N HIS A 45 -5.94 -3.79 20.76
CA HIS A 45 -4.66 -3.97 21.44
C HIS A 45 -4.46 -2.88 22.52
N PRO A 46 -4.17 -3.24 23.78
CA PRO A 46 -4.21 -2.30 24.91
C PRO A 46 -3.27 -1.09 24.72
N ASP A 47 -2.08 -1.31 24.18
CA ASP A 47 -1.13 -0.21 23.92
C ASP A 47 -1.63 0.78 22.86
N VAL A 48 -2.33 0.29 21.82
CA VAL A 48 -2.89 1.14 20.77
C VAL A 48 -4.08 1.93 21.31
N VAL A 49 -4.97 1.25 22.04
CA VAL A 49 -6.14 1.90 22.66
C VAL A 49 -5.69 2.97 23.65
N GLY A 50 -4.72 2.66 24.52
CA GLY A 50 -4.16 3.61 25.49
C GLY A 50 -3.54 4.83 24.81
N ALA A 51 -2.71 4.64 23.78
CA ALA A 51 -2.08 5.73 23.04
C ALA A 51 -3.11 6.66 22.37
N VAL A 52 -4.15 6.09 21.75
CA VAL A 52 -5.22 6.87 21.12
C VAL A 52 -6.03 7.66 22.15
N GLN A 53 -6.41 7.03 23.27
CA GLN A 53 -7.17 7.69 24.33
C GLN A 53 -6.40 8.86 24.94
N SER A 54 -5.12 8.65 25.30
CA SER A 54 -4.28 9.71 25.85
C SER A 54 -4.11 10.88 24.86
N GLN A 55 -3.80 10.60 23.59
CA GLN A 55 -3.62 11.67 22.60
C GLN A 55 -4.91 12.46 22.33
N ALA A 56 -6.07 11.80 22.39
CA ALA A 56 -7.36 12.44 22.17
C ALA A 56 -7.77 13.42 23.28
N GLU A 57 -7.27 13.24 24.51
CA GLU A 57 -7.47 14.19 25.61
C GLU A 57 -6.69 15.50 25.41
N ASP A 58 -5.53 15.43 24.75
CA ASP A 58 -4.67 16.59 24.50
C ASP A 58 -5.03 17.30 23.19
N LEU A 59 -5.01 16.57 22.07
CA LEU A 59 -5.25 17.11 20.73
C LEU A 59 -5.61 15.99 19.74
N LEU A 60 -6.86 16.00 19.27
CA LEU A 60 -7.33 15.01 18.29
C LEU A 60 -6.92 15.35 16.85
N PHE A 61 -6.98 16.62 16.46
CA PHE A 61 -6.69 17.04 15.09
C PHE A 61 -6.22 18.48 15.02
N VAL A 62 -5.17 18.70 14.22
CA VAL A 62 -4.75 20.01 13.73
C VAL A 62 -4.28 19.86 12.30
N GLN A 63 -4.50 20.90 11.49
CA GLN A 63 -4.08 20.88 10.08
C GLN A 63 -2.55 20.71 9.96
N GLY A 64 -2.10 20.02 8.90
CA GLY A 64 -0.72 19.55 8.75
C GLY A 64 0.39 20.61 8.73
N SER A 65 0.08 21.90 8.54
CA SER A 65 1.09 22.98 8.62
C SER A 65 1.40 23.43 10.05
N TYR A 66 0.64 22.97 11.04
CA TYR A 66 0.95 23.23 12.45
C TYR A 66 1.77 22.08 13.01
N PRO A 67 3.05 22.27 13.35
CA PRO A 67 3.89 21.19 13.86
C PRO A 67 3.37 20.67 15.20
N THR A 68 3.55 19.37 15.43
CA THR A 68 3.18 18.68 16.66
C THR A 68 4.26 17.65 16.96
N GLU A 69 4.69 17.54 18.22
CA GLU A 69 5.74 16.58 18.62
C GLU A 69 5.39 15.14 18.24
N THR A 70 4.14 14.71 18.45
CA THR A 70 3.65 13.36 18.08
C THR A 70 3.84 13.06 16.59
N ARG A 71 3.52 14.02 15.71
CA ARG A 71 3.68 13.83 14.26
C ARG A 71 5.15 13.85 13.84
N THR A 72 5.97 14.71 14.44
CA THR A 72 7.42 14.72 14.19
C THR A 72 8.06 13.39 14.58
N ALA A 73 7.74 12.87 15.78
CA ALA A 73 8.24 11.58 16.22
C ALA A 73 7.81 10.43 15.29
N LEU A 74 6.60 10.50 14.71
CA LEU A 74 6.15 9.52 13.71
C LEU A 74 6.93 9.64 12.40
N TYR A 75 7.21 10.86 11.92
CA TYR A 75 8.04 11.05 10.72
C TYR A 75 9.43 10.47 10.92
N ASP A 76 10.10 10.82 12.03
CA ASP A 76 11.44 10.33 12.34
C ASP A 76 11.45 8.80 12.44
N ARG A 77 10.45 8.23 13.14
CA ARG A 77 10.34 6.79 13.30
C ARG A 77 10.11 6.05 11.98
N LEU A 78 9.30 6.60 11.09
CA LEU A 78 9.06 6.01 9.78
C LEU A 78 10.29 6.15 8.87
N GLY A 79 11.01 7.27 8.92
CA GLY A 79 12.27 7.45 8.20
C GLY A 79 13.34 6.46 8.65
N ASP A 80 13.53 6.28 9.97
CA ASP A 80 14.46 5.30 10.56
C ASP A 80 14.13 3.85 10.18
N LEU A 81 12.85 3.56 9.96
CA LEU A 81 12.37 2.21 9.66
C LEU A 81 12.28 1.93 8.17
N ALA A 82 12.28 2.96 7.30
CA ALA A 82 12.07 2.81 5.87
C ALA A 82 13.18 1.95 5.22
N PRO A 83 12.90 1.29 4.09
CA PRO A 83 13.94 0.63 3.33
C PRO A 83 14.94 1.67 2.78
N GLY A 84 16.21 1.54 3.13
CA GLY A 84 17.27 2.46 2.69
C GLY A 84 17.33 3.76 3.51
N GLU A 85 17.96 4.80 2.93
CA GLU A 85 18.03 6.13 3.55
C GLU A 85 16.81 6.95 3.12
N THR A 86 15.92 7.30 4.06
CA THR A 86 14.70 8.07 3.77
C THR A 86 14.64 9.34 4.61
N ASP A 87 14.82 10.49 3.96
CA ASP A 87 14.77 11.81 4.61
C ASP A 87 13.34 12.40 4.70
N ASN A 88 12.41 11.90 3.88
CA ASN A 88 11.10 12.52 3.71
C ASN A 88 9.99 11.49 3.88
N VAL A 89 9.02 11.80 4.74
CA VAL A 89 7.83 11.00 4.97
C VAL A 89 6.60 11.87 4.77
N TRP A 90 5.65 11.38 3.98
CA TRP A 90 4.35 12.03 3.76
C TRP A 90 3.22 11.19 4.34
N LEU A 91 2.44 11.76 5.25
CA LEU A 91 1.32 11.08 5.90
C LEU A 91 0.01 11.35 5.18
N CYS A 92 -0.82 10.32 5.09
CA CYS A 92 -2.17 10.35 4.53
C CYS A 92 -3.10 9.41 5.29
N ASN A 93 -4.30 9.19 4.76
CA ASN A 93 -5.37 8.51 5.46
C ASN A 93 -5.64 7.10 4.92
N SER A 94 -5.03 6.70 3.80
CA SER A 94 -5.28 5.42 3.18
C SER A 94 -4.19 5.00 2.19
N GLY A 95 -4.13 3.70 1.87
CA GLY A 95 -3.19 3.19 0.87
C GLY A 95 -3.41 3.76 -0.54
N THR A 96 -4.66 4.03 -0.95
CA THR A 96 -4.93 4.64 -2.25
C THR A 96 -4.42 6.09 -2.32
N GLU A 97 -4.46 6.84 -1.21
CA GLU A 97 -3.86 8.18 -1.14
C GLU A 97 -2.32 8.12 -1.15
N ALA A 98 -1.73 7.15 -0.45
CA ALA A 98 -0.28 6.92 -0.46
C ALA A 98 0.23 6.62 -1.88
N ASN A 99 -0.44 5.72 -2.61
CA ASN A 99 -0.10 5.40 -3.99
C ASN A 99 -0.32 6.60 -4.93
N GLU A 100 -1.36 7.40 -4.74
CA GLU A 100 -1.51 8.65 -5.52
C GLU A 100 -0.38 9.65 -5.26
N ALA A 101 0.09 9.76 -4.02
CA ALA A 101 1.23 10.61 -3.70
C ALA A 101 2.51 10.08 -4.33
N ALA A 102 2.79 8.77 -4.24
CA ALA A 102 3.95 8.15 -4.88
C ALA A 102 3.96 8.39 -6.40
N LEU A 103 2.82 8.20 -7.08
CA LEU A 103 2.68 8.50 -8.50
C LEU A 103 2.93 9.99 -8.81
N LYS A 104 2.45 10.91 -7.97
CA LYS A 104 2.68 12.35 -8.15
C LYS A 104 4.15 12.73 -7.91
N PHE A 105 4.80 12.14 -6.92
CA PHE A 105 6.21 12.39 -6.62
C PHE A 105 7.09 11.89 -7.76
N ALA A 106 6.87 10.67 -8.25
CA ALA A 106 7.60 10.10 -9.38
C ALA A 106 7.45 10.97 -10.65
N ARG A 107 6.22 11.38 -11.00
CA ARG A 107 5.97 12.28 -12.14
C ARG A 107 6.65 13.63 -11.97
N HIS A 108 6.59 14.20 -10.77
CA HIS A 108 7.22 15.50 -10.50
C HIS A 108 8.75 15.44 -10.58
N ALA A 109 9.35 14.37 -10.06
CA ALA A 109 10.79 14.17 -10.05
C ALA A 109 11.36 13.89 -11.46
N THR A 110 10.65 13.08 -12.25
CA THR A 110 11.09 12.66 -13.59
C THR A 110 10.66 13.60 -14.71
N GLY A 111 9.55 14.34 -14.52
CA GLY A 111 8.90 15.11 -15.59
C GLY A 111 8.14 14.26 -16.61
N ARG A 112 7.96 12.96 -16.32
CA ARG A 112 7.36 11.96 -17.22
C ARG A 112 5.98 11.53 -16.73
N GLU A 113 5.24 10.80 -17.56
CA GLU A 113 3.87 10.39 -17.25
C GLU A 113 3.63 8.88 -17.18
N THR A 114 4.37 8.08 -17.96
CA THR A 114 4.08 6.65 -18.10
C THR A 114 4.36 5.90 -16.80
N VAL A 115 3.42 5.03 -16.41
CA VAL A 115 3.57 4.14 -15.26
C VAL A 115 3.54 2.70 -15.76
N VAL A 116 4.54 1.92 -15.42
CA VAL A 116 4.54 0.47 -15.64
C VAL A 116 4.01 -0.19 -14.37
N ALA A 117 2.96 -1.00 -14.51
CA ALA A 117 2.36 -1.76 -13.41
C ALA A 117 2.17 -3.23 -13.82
N ALA A 118 1.95 -4.12 -12.86
CA ALA A 118 1.77 -5.54 -13.15
C ALA A 118 0.30 -5.93 -13.33
N LYS A 119 0.02 -6.87 -14.24
CA LYS A 119 -1.29 -7.53 -14.29
C LYS A 119 -1.59 -8.19 -12.95
N ARG A 120 -2.87 -8.21 -12.59
CA ARG A 120 -3.43 -8.66 -11.29
C ARG A 120 -3.17 -7.72 -10.10
N ALA A 121 -2.47 -6.61 -10.29
CA ALA A 121 -2.20 -5.65 -9.23
C ALA A 121 -3.45 -4.98 -8.66
N PHE A 122 -3.36 -4.56 -7.39
CA PHE A 122 -4.36 -3.75 -6.70
C PHE A 122 -3.67 -2.63 -5.91
N HIS A 123 -3.80 -1.40 -6.41
CA HIS A 123 -3.17 -0.21 -5.82
C HIS A 123 -4.18 0.79 -5.23
N GLY A 124 -5.47 0.51 -5.35
CA GLY A 124 -6.52 1.35 -4.78
C GLY A 124 -7.67 1.60 -5.74
N ARG A 125 -8.51 2.57 -5.40
CA ARG A 125 -9.77 2.84 -6.12
C ARG A 125 -10.07 4.32 -6.34
N THR A 126 -9.22 5.23 -5.89
CA THR A 126 -9.25 6.61 -6.38
C THR A 126 -8.74 6.63 -7.83
N LEU A 127 -9.18 7.57 -8.67
CA LEU A 127 -9.01 7.47 -10.12
C LEU A 127 -7.54 7.32 -10.57
N GLY A 128 -6.59 7.94 -9.86
CA GLY A 128 -5.16 7.81 -10.15
C GLY A 128 -4.65 6.40 -9.86
N ALA A 129 -4.83 5.92 -8.63
CA ALA A 129 -4.42 4.58 -8.23
C ALA A 129 -5.22 3.46 -8.94
N LEU A 130 -6.46 3.74 -9.33
CA LEU A 130 -7.33 2.83 -10.07
C LEU A 130 -6.82 2.58 -11.49
N ALA A 131 -6.14 3.56 -12.11
CA ALA A 131 -5.47 3.35 -13.40
C ALA A 131 -4.42 2.24 -13.33
N ALA A 132 -3.70 2.15 -12.20
CA ALA A 132 -2.70 1.12 -11.93
C ALA A 132 -3.29 -0.18 -11.36
N THR A 133 -4.59 -0.21 -10.99
CA THR A 133 -5.26 -1.44 -10.56
C THR A 133 -5.76 -2.24 -11.76
N TRP A 134 -5.31 -3.49 -11.90
CA TRP A 134 -5.47 -4.22 -13.17
C TRP A 134 -6.91 -4.68 -13.46
N LYS A 135 -7.63 -5.21 -12.46
CA LYS A 135 -8.90 -5.92 -12.68
C LYS A 135 -9.94 -5.00 -13.34
N GLN A 136 -10.30 -5.29 -14.60
CA GLN A 136 -11.23 -4.49 -15.43
C GLN A 136 -12.54 -4.16 -14.72
N LYS A 137 -13.11 -5.09 -13.94
CA LYS A 137 -14.35 -4.89 -13.17
C LYS A 137 -14.32 -3.69 -12.22
N TYR A 138 -13.14 -3.21 -11.82
CA TYR A 138 -13.00 -2.02 -10.98
C TYR A 138 -12.86 -0.72 -11.79
N ARG A 139 -12.45 -0.81 -13.06
CA ARG A 139 -12.18 0.32 -13.95
C ARG A 139 -13.33 0.62 -14.92
N GLU A 140 -14.12 -0.39 -15.28
CA GLU A 140 -15.20 -0.26 -16.24
C GLU A 140 -16.22 0.81 -15.81
N GLY A 141 -16.54 1.74 -16.72
CA GLY A 141 -17.45 2.85 -16.45
C GLY A 141 -16.81 4.09 -15.82
N PHE A 142 -15.50 4.08 -15.57
CA PHE A 142 -14.76 5.24 -15.02
C PHE A 142 -13.73 5.77 -16.02
N ALA A 143 -13.58 7.10 -16.07
CA ALA A 143 -12.55 7.77 -16.88
C ALA A 143 -11.21 7.77 -16.15
N VAL A 144 -10.59 6.59 -16.03
CA VAL A 144 -9.24 6.46 -15.45
C VAL A 144 -8.17 6.99 -16.42
N PRO A 145 -7.06 7.55 -15.92
CA PRO A 145 -5.89 7.86 -16.75
C PRO A 145 -5.46 6.68 -17.64
N ASP A 146 -5.07 6.98 -18.87
CA ASP A 146 -4.68 6.03 -19.91
C ASP A 146 -3.15 5.87 -20.04
N ASN A 147 -2.40 6.33 -19.05
CA ASN A 147 -0.95 6.36 -19.04
C ASN A 147 -0.30 5.24 -18.22
N VAL A 148 -0.98 4.10 -18.11
CA VAL A 148 -0.49 2.90 -17.41
C VAL A 148 -0.31 1.75 -18.39
N GLU A 149 0.91 1.24 -18.47
CA GLU A 149 1.24 0.01 -19.18
C GLU A 149 1.25 -1.18 -18.22
N PHE A 150 0.61 -2.30 -18.63
CA PHE A 150 0.52 -3.50 -17.80
C PHE A 150 1.35 -4.65 -18.35
N VAL A 151 2.36 -5.08 -17.59
CA VAL A 151 3.19 -6.26 -17.87
C VAL A 151 2.74 -7.47 -17.06
N ASP A 152 3.05 -8.68 -17.51
CA ASP A 152 2.76 -9.89 -16.73
C ASP A 152 3.62 -9.92 -15.44
N TYR A 153 2.98 -10.15 -14.28
CA TYR A 153 3.69 -10.21 -13.01
C TYR A 153 4.67 -11.38 -13.00
N GLY A 154 5.92 -11.12 -12.62
CA GLY A 154 7.00 -12.11 -12.62
C GLY A 154 7.71 -12.28 -13.96
N ASP A 155 7.28 -11.61 -15.03
CA ASP A 155 8.00 -11.56 -16.30
C ASP A 155 9.01 -10.41 -16.31
N GLY A 156 10.25 -10.70 -15.93
CA GLY A 156 11.33 -9.70 -15.86
C GLY A 156 11.72 -9.15 -17.23
N GLU A 157 11.65 -9.97 -18.29
CA GLU A 157 11.99 -9.53 -19.65
C GLU A 157 10.94 -8.55 -20.18
N ALA A 158 9.66 -8.88 -20.01
CA ALA A 158 8.57 -7.98 -20.39
C ALA A 158 8.59 -6.69 -19.56
N LEU A 159 8.91 -6.79 -18.26
CA LEU A 159 9.06 -5.61 -17.40
C LEU A 159 10.19 -4.70 -17.87
N ALA A 160 11.39 -5.24 -18.08
CA ALA A 160 12.54 -4.45 -18.51
C ALA A 160 12.30 -3.81 -19.90
N ALA A 161 11.62 -4.51 -20.80
CA ALA A 161 11.29 -3.99 -22.12
C ALA A 161 10.24 -2.85 -22.11
N ALA A 162 9.38 -2.80 -21.09
CA ALA A 162 8.34 -1.77 -20.94
C ALA A 162 8.83 -0.49 -20.25
N VAL A 163 10.03 -0.53 -19.65
CA VAL A 163 10.61 0.62 -18.93
C VAL A 163 11.56 1.36 -19.88
N ASP A 164 11.22 2.62 -20.17
CA ASP A 164 11.91 3.46 -21.14
C ASP A 164 12.10 4.91 -20.64
N ASP A 165 12.61 5.78 -21.52
CA ASP A 165 12.89 7.19 -21.22
C ASP A 165 11.64 8.08 -21.06
N GLU A 166 10.44 7.53 -21.29
CA GLU A 166 9.15 8.17 -21.01
C GLU A 166 8.51 7.63 -19.71
N THR A 167 9.14 6.65 -19.07
CA THR A 167 8.65 6.03 -17.84
C THR A 167 8.94 6.89 -16.60
N ALA A 168 7.88 7.28 -15.91
CA ALA A 168 7.94 7.99 -14.64
C ALA A 168 8.14 7.04 -13.46
N ALA A 169 7.42 5.91 -13.45
CA ALA A 169 7.47 4.96 -12.36
C ALA A 169 7.19 3.52 -12.79
N VAL A 170 7.84 2.57 -12.11
CA VAL A 170 7.42 1.18 -12.02
C VAL A 170 6.73 1.01 -10.65
N LEU A 171 5.45 0.67 -10.64
CA LEU A 171 4.67 0.45 -9.42
C LEU A 171 4.36 -1.04 -9.25
N LEU A 172 4.89 -1.66 -8.19
CA LEU A 172 4.78 -3.10 -7.94
C LEU A 172 4.45 -3.43 -6.49
N GLU A 173 3.66 -4.49 -6.28
CA GLU A 173 3.58 -5.17 -5.00
C GLU A 173 4.72 -6.21 -4.90
N PRO A 174 5.54 -6.25 -3.82
CA PRO A 174 6.52 -7.32 -3.63
C PRO A 174 5.89 -8.71 -3.56
N ILE A 175 4.65 -8.78 -3.07
CA ILE A 175 3.77 -9.95 -3.13
C ILE A 175 2.38 -9.45 -3.50
N GLN A 176 1.82 -9.92 -4.62
CA GLN A 176 0.46 -9.51 -5.01
C GLN A 176 -0.58 -10.11 -4.08
N GLY A 177 -1.26 -9.25 -3.33
CA GLY A 177 -2.26 -9.64 -2.34
C GLY A 177 -3.58 -10.07 -2.99
N GLU A 178 -4.35 -9.06 -3.40
CA GLU A 178 -5.66 -9.21 -4.07
C GLU A 178 -5.56 -9.97 -5.41
N GLY A 179 -4.37 -10.05 -5.98
CA GLY A 179 -4.05 -10.84 -7.17
C GLY A 179 -4.05 -12.35 -6.94
N GLY A 180 -4.16 -12.80 -5.68
CA GLY A 180 -4.22 -14.22 -5.31
C GLY A 180 -3.02 -14.72 -4.51
N VAL A 181 -2.34 -13.84 -3.77
CA VAL A 181 -1.13 -14.16 -2.98
C VAL A 181 -0.02 -14.75 -3.87
N ASN A 182 0.50 -13.92 -4.78
CA ASN A 182 1.59 -14.29 -5.68
C ASN A 182 2.90 -13.61 -5.24
N PRO A 183 3.85 -14.32 -4.60
CA PRO A 183 5.18 -13.77 -4.36
C PRO A 183 5.92 -13.50 -5.67
N ALA A 184 6.72 -12.42 -5.70
CA ALA A 184 7.63 -12.17 -6.82
C ALA A 184 8.59 -13.36 -7.00
N PRO A 185 8.82 -13.83 -8.25
CA PRO A 185 9.88 -14.79 -8.53
C PRO A 185 11.26 -14.22 -8.19
N ASP A 186 12.21 -15.10 -7.87
CA ASP A 186 13.60 -14.73 -7.64
C ASP A 186 14.15 -13.91 -8.82
N GLY A 187 14.79 -12.77 -8.55
CA GLY A 187 15.36 -11.88 -9.57
C GLY A 187 14.38 -10.88 -10.17
N TYR A 188 13.07 -11.03 -10.00
CA TYR A 188 12.07 -10.16 -10.62
C TYR A 188 12.15 -8.71 -10.09
N LEU A 189 12.20 -8.53 -8.77
CA LEU A 189 12.28 -7.20 -8.16
C LEU A 189 13.64 -6.53 -8.42
N GLN A 190 14.72 -7.31 -8.53
CA GLN A 190 16.04 -6.83 -8.93
C GLN A 190 16.03 -6.35 -10.37
N THR A 191 15.37 -7.09 -11.27
CA THR A 191 15.19 -6.66 -12.68
C THR A 191 14.44 -5.34 -12.76
N ALA A 192 13.40 -5.14 -11.92
CA ALA A 192 12.70 -3.86 -11.85
C ALA A 192 13.59 -2.72 -11.37
N ARG A 193 14.44 -2.96 -10.37
CA ARG A 193 15.42 -1.98 -9.89
C ARG A 193 16.41 -1.60 -10.99
N GLU A 194 17.03 -2.57 -11.65
CA GLU A 194 17.99 -2.34 -12.73
C GLU A 194 17.36 -1.58 -13.90
N ALA A 195 16.14 -1.96 -14.32
CA ALA A 195 15.42 -1.27 -15.39
C ALA A 195 15.08 0.19 -15.03
N CYS A 196 14.64 0.44 -13.79
CA CYS A 196 14.40 1.79 -13.28
C CYS A 196 15.68 2.64 -13.27
N ASP A 197 16.79 2.07 -12.81
CA ASP A 197 18.08 2.76 -12.75
C ASP A 197 18.58 3.15 -14.15
N ASP A 198 18.48 2.22 -15.11
CA ASP A 198 18.90 2.44 -16.50
C ASP A 198 18.06 3.50 -17.23
N ALA A 199 16.75 3.52 -16.99
CA ALA A 199 15.83 4.47 -17.62
C ALA A 199 15.71 5.82 -16.88
N GLY A 200 16.16 5.88 -15.62
CA GLY A 200 15.91 7.00 -14.71
C GLY A 200 14.44 7.11 -14.28
N ALA A 201 13.73 5.98 -14.20
CA ALA A 201 12.36 5.90 -13.67
C ALA A 201 12.39 5.62 -12.15
N ALA A 202 11.35 6.02 -11.42
CA ALA A 202 11.23 5.67 -10.00
C ALA A 202 10.74 4.23 -9.81
N LEU A 203 11.36 3.46 -8.93
CA LEU A 203 10.85 2.17 -8.47
C LEU A 203 10.00 2.35 -7.23
N VAL A 204 8.69 2.13 -7.32
CA VAL A 204 7.75 2.25 -6.21
C VAL A 204 7.25 0.87 -5.78
N PHE A 205 7.50 0.51 -4.53
CA PHE A 205 6.89 -0.68 -3.92
C PHE A 205 5.63 -0.34 -3.12
N ASP A 206 4.50 -0.87 -3.58
CA ASP A 206 3.25 -0.87 -2.83
C ASP A 206 3.33 -1.96 -1.74
N GLU A 207 3.77 -1.54 -0.56
CA GLU A 207 3.84 -2.36 0.65
C GLU A 207 2.64 -2.13 1.59
N ILE A 208 1.51 -1.57 1.09
CA ILE A 208 0.32 -1.30 1.92
C ILE A 208 -0.21 -2.56 2.59
N GLN A 209 -0.13 -3.71 1.91
CA GLN A 209 -0.57 -4.99 2.46
C GLN A 209 0.59 -5.83 3.02
N THR A 210 1.78 -5.75 2.43
CA THR A 210 2.93 -6.62 2.76
C THR A 210 3.84 -6.07 3.85
N GLY A 211 3.79 -4.76 4.11
CA GLY A 211 4.63 -4.10 5.09
C GLY A 211 4.21 -4.34 6.54
N LEU A 212 4.89 -3.63 7.43
CA LEU A 212 4.68 -3.66 8.88
C LEU A 212 4.69 -5.09 9.48
N GLY A 213 5.60 -5.94 9.01
CA GLY A 213 5.80 -7.27 9.59
C GLY A 213 4.95 -8.38 8.99
N ARG A 214 4.03 -8.09 8.06
CA ARG A 214 3.06 -9.08 7.53
C ARG A 214 3.73 -10.33 6.96
N THR A 215 4.87 -10.16 6.32
CA THR A 215 5.58 -11.21 5.58
C THR A 215 6.76 -11.81 6.37
N GLY A 216 6.96 -11.41 7.63
CA GLY A 216 8.05 -11.88 8.51
C GLY A 216 9.26 -10.94 8.60
N THR A 217 9.42 -10.02 7.64
CA THR A 217 10.30 -8.84 7.71
C THR A 217 9.47 -7.58 7.90
N LEU A 218 10.07 -6.46 8.32
CA LEU A 218 9.30 -5.24 8.50
C LEU A 218 8.73 -4.77 7.15
N TRP A 219 9.54 -4.78 6.11
CA TRP A 219 9.13 -4.59 4.71
C TRP A 219 9.46 -5.84 3.89
N ALA A 220 8.58 -6.23 2.98
CA ALA A 220 8.78 -7.43 2.15
C ALA A 220 9.96 -7.27 1.16
N CYS A 221 10.23 -6.05 0.71
CA CYS A 221 11.38 -5.75 -0.15
C CYS A 221 12.74 -6.12 0.46
N GLU A 222 12.85 -6.14 1.80
CA GLU A 222 14.06 -6.61 2.51
C GLU A 222 14.40 -8.07 2.14
N GLN A 223 13.40 -8.91 1.89
CA GLN A 223 13.60 -10.32 1.53
C GLN A 223 14.22 -10.47 0.13
N ALA A 224 13.98 -9.51 -0.75
CA ALA A 224 14.59 -9.44 -2.07
C ALA A 224 15.93 -8.67 -2.08
N GLY A 225 16.26 -7.96 -1.00
CA GLY A 225 17.44 -7.09 -0.96
C GLY A 225 17.36 -5.93 -1.95
N VAL A 226 16.15 -5.43 -2.24
CA VAL A 226 15.91 -4.32 -3.17
C VAL A 226 15.38 -3.12 -2.40
N VAL A 227 15.97 -1.96 -2.64
CA VAL A 227 15.54 -0.68 -2.05
C VAL A 227 14.74 0.10 -3.10
N PRO A 228 13.45 0.41 -2.86
CA PRO A 228 12.66 1.28 -3.72
C PRO A 228 13.08 2.75 -3.59
N ASP A 229 12.57 3.59 -4.48
CA ASP A 229 12.71 5.06 -4.44
C ASP A 229 11.57 5.74 -3.65
#